data_AF-A0A7Y2DYE1-F1
#
_entry.id   AF-A0A7Y2DYE1-F1
#
_cell.length_a   1.000
_cell.length_b   1.000
_cell.length_c   1.000
_cell.angle_alpha   90.00
_cell.angle_beta   90.00
_cell.angle_gamma   90.00
#
_symmetry.space_group_name_H-M   'P 1'
#
loop_
_entity.id
_entity.type
_entity.pdbx_description
1 polymer ?
#
loop_
_entity_poly.entity_id
_entity_poly.type
_entity_poly.pdbx_seq_one_letter_code
_entity_poly.pdbx_strand_id
1 'polypeptide(L)'
;MNKQFVQIEKRNSLPRDEFSQFISQKGKQIWENLAAERFPIGELSGRIEKSFITPKDAPVPDCLDCGVCCSAVLTVQVAKSDPTPDELLWEITIEGKNRSVTVDKTMRRIGENGRCIALEGELGKSISCNIYEKRPNLCRLFDAGSDKCHALRRAFGFEPPLEDQEIMNTMMHLISREPKPEADQTIYHSQISETDKADVFEITVLLEDETEKTLHTFDINDEQWLENDFITLTFGEAVELVSKENKRSNNK
;
A
#
# COMPACT_ATOMS: atom_id res chain seq x y z
N MET A 1 -17.01 16.09 -13.64
CA MET A 1 -16.04 15.09 -14.16
C MET A 1 -14.67 15.75 -14.25
N ASN A 2 -13.74 15.41 -13.36
CA ASN A 2 -12.43 16.06 -13.34
C ASN A 2 -11.57 15.48 -14.48
N LYS A 3 -11.46 16.21 -15.60
CA LYS A 3 -10.79 15.74 -16.84
C LYS A 3 -9.32 15.33 -16.65
N GLN A 4 -8.72 15.73 -15.53
CA GLN A 4 -7.34 15.42 -15.14
C GLN A 4 -7.11 13.91 -14.89
N PHE A 5 -8.10 13.18 -14.37
CA PHE A 5 -7.90 11.79 -13.93
C PHE A 5 -7.98 10.73 -15.03
N VAL A 6 -8.71 11.01 -16.12
CA VAL A 6 -8.83 10.09 -17.26
C VAL A 6 -7.51 9.96 -18.02
N GLN A 7 -6.63 10.96 -17.92
CA GLN A 7 -5.31 10.91 -18.57
C GLN A 7 -4.29 10.10 -17.77
N ILE A 8 -4.45 10.03 -16.44
CA ILE A 8 -3.56 9.28 -15.53
C ILE A 8 -3.66 7.76 -15.78
N GLU A 9 -4.86 7.26 -16.08
CA GLU A 9 -5.12 5.84 -16.39
C GLU A 9 -4.28 5.29 -17.54
N LYS A 10 -3.97 6.14 -18.53
CA LYS A 10 -3.28 5.75 -19.77
C LYS A 10 -1.76 5.75 -19.64
N ARG A 11 -1.24 6.22 -18.51
CA ARG A 11 0.20 6.36 -18.29
C ARG A 11 0.75 5.13 -17.58
N ASN A 12 1.96 4.75 -17.96
CA ASN A 12 2.70 3.70 -17.27
C ASN A 12 3.50 4.26 -16.09
N SER A 13 3.90 5.53 -16.14
CA SER A 13 4.64 6.21 -15.08
C SER A 13 3.96 7.50 -14.63
N LEU A 14 4.04 7.75 -13.32
CA LEU A 14 3.48 8.91 -12.63
C LEU A 14 4.52 9.54 -11.71
N PRO A 15 4.82 10.84 -11.86
CA PRO A 15 5.54 11.61 -10.86
C PRO A 15 4.92 11.46 -9.46
N ARG A 16 5.77 11.36 -8.44
CA ARG A 16 5.35 11.12 -7.04
C ARG A 16 4.32 12.16 -6.56
N ASP A 17 4.46 13.41 -6.96
CA ASP A 17 3.53 14.49 -6.59
C ASP A 17 2.14 14.30 -7.24
N GLU A 18 2.10 13.94 -8.52
CA GLU A 18 0.86 13.63 -9.25
C GLU A 18 0.18 12.38 -8.66
N PHE A 19 0.95 11.34 -8.36
CA PHE A 19 0.46 10.15 -7.66
C PHE A 19 -0.11 10.50 -6.28
N SER A 20 0.61 11.29 -5.48
CA SER A 20 0.15 11.71 -4.15
C SER A 20 -1.14 12.55 -4.23
N GLN A 21 -1.25 13.44 -5.21
CA GLN A 21 -2.46 14.20 -5.47
C GLN A 21 -3.63 13.29 -5.88
N PHE A 22 -3.38 12.29 -6.74
CA PHE A 22 -4.38 11.30 -7.12
C PHE A 22 -4.90 10.53 -5.89
N ILE A 23 -4.00 9.96 -5.09
CA ILE A 23 -4.35 9.19 -3.89
C ILE A 23 -5.09 10.08 -2.88
N SER A 24 -4.64 11.31 -2.66
CA SER A 24 -5.30 12.25 -1.75
C SER A 24 -6.72 12.61 -2.20
N GLN A 25 -6.91 12.97 -3.47
CA GLN A 25 -8.22 13.35 -3.99
C GLN A 25 -9.19 12.16 -4.06
N LYS A 26 -8.73 10.99 -4.52
CA LYS A 26 -9.55 9.77 -4.55
C LYS A 26 -9.82 9.21 -3.18
N GLY A 27 -8.81 9.27 -2.31
CA GLY A 27 -8.95 8.98 -0.90
C GLY A 27 -10.08 9.84 -0.33
N LYS A 28 -10.02 11.16 -0.46
CA LYS A 28 -11.08 12.05 0.02
C LYS A 28 -12.46 11.67 -0.52
N GLN A 29 -12.60 11.38 -1.81
CA GLN A 29 -13.89 10.96 -2.39
C GLN A 29 -14.41 9.65 -1.79
N ILE A 30 -13.53 8.68 -1.57
CA ILE A 30 -13.88 7.41 -0.91
C ILE A 30 -14.23 7.72 0.55
N TRP A 31 -13.31 8.31 1.31
CA TRP A 31 -13.39 8.57 2.75
C TRP A 31 -14.52 9.52 3.16
N GLU A 32 -14.90 10.50 2.33
CA GLU A 32 -16.10 11.33 2.55
C GLU A 32 -17.37 10.50 2.53
N ASN A 33 -17.45 9.47 1.67
CA ASN A 33 -18.54 8.50 1.71
C ASN A 33 -18.40 7.54 2.90
N LEU A 34 -17.17 7.27 3.36
CA LEU A 34 -16.87 6.40 4.51
C LEU A 34 -17.06 7.09 5.88
N ALA A 35 -17.38 8.40 5.92
CA ALA A 35 -17.51 9.20 7.15
C ALA A 35 -18.60 8.69 8.14
N ALA A 36 -19.35 7.65 7.76
CA ALA A 36 -20.19 6.87 8.67
C ALA A 36 -19.38 6.07 9.70
N GLU A 37 -18.17 5.64 9.37
CA GLU A 37 -17.28 4.94 10.31
C GLU A 37 -16.44 5.95 11.10
N ARG A 38 -16.78 6.12 12.38
CA ARG A 38 -16.18 7.11 13.28
C ARG A 38 -14.76 6.75 13.78
N PHE A 39 -13.99 5.92 13.05
CA PHE A 39 -12.68 5.42 13.50
C PHE A 39 -11.67 5.26 12.35
N PRO A 40 -10.35 5.30 12.62
CA PRO A 40 -9.32 5.33 11.59
C PRO A 40 -9.10 3.94 10.95
N ILE A 41 -9.77 3.65 9.83
CA ILE A 41 -9.64 2.36 9.11
C ILE A 41 -8.18 2.00 8.77
N GLY A 42 -7.32 3.01 8.58
CA GLY A 42 -5.89 2.82 8.33
C GLY A 42 -5.19 1.94 9.39
N GLU A 43 -5.60 2.08 10.66
CA GLU A 43 -5.01 1.42 11.84
C GLU A 43 -5.51 -0.02 12.07
N LEU A 44 -6.52 -0.43 11.30
CA LEU A 44 -7.10 -1.76 11.44
C LEU A 44 -6.28 -2.80 10.70
N SER A 45 -6.24 -4.00 11.27
CA SER A 45 -5.51 -5.08 10.63
C SER A 45 -6.22 -5.61 9.39
N GLY A 46 -5.44 -5.83 8.33
CA GLY A 46 -5.82 -6.66 7.20
C GLY A 46 -5.78 -8.16 7.49
N ARG A 47 -5.48 -8.59 8.71
CA ARG A 47 -5.33 -10.01 9.09
C ARG A 47 -6.38 -10.43 10.09
N ILE A 48 -7.03 -11.58 9.88
CA ILE A 48 -8.03 -12.12 10.82
C ILE A 48 -7.37 -12.41 12.18
N GLU A 49 -6.15 -12.95 12.18
CA GLU A 49 -5.44 -13.32 13.42
C GLU A 49 -5.15 -12.12 14.33
N LYS A 50 -5.06 -10.91 13.76
CA LYS A 50 -4.82 -9.64 14.46
C LYS A 50 -6.08 -8.78 14.57
N SER A 51 -7.23 -9.34 14.19
CA SER A 51 -8.53 -8.68 14.33
C SER A 51 -9.02 -8.78 15.78
N PHE A 52 -9.63 -7.71 16.26
CA PHE A 52 -10.10 -7.54 17.64
C PHE A 52 -11.52 -6.96 17.72
N ILE A 53 -12.01 -6.34 16.63
CA ILE A 53 -13.39 -5.85 16.53
C ILE A 53 -14.28 -7.01 16.07
N THR A 54 -13.84 -7.70 15.02
CA THR A 54 -14.59 -8.78 14.38
C THR A 54 -14.43 -10.07 15.20
N PRO A 55 -15.52 -10.72 15.60
CA PRO A 55 -15.45 -12.02 16.25
C PRO A 55 -14.71 -13.05 15.38
N LYS A 56 -13.89 -13.92 15.99
CA LYS A 56 -13.10 -14.91 15.25
C LYS A 56 -13.95 -15.95 14.51
N ASP A 57 -15.18 -16.14 14.96
CA ASP A 57 -16.18 -17.05 14.38
C ASP A 57 -17.16 -16.34 13.44
N ALA A 58 -16.96 -15.05 13.16
CA ALA A 58 -17.75 -14.32 12.19
C ALA A 58 -17.64 -14.97 10.79
N PRO A 59 -18.74 -15.03 10.02
CA PRO A 59 -18.70 -15.57 8.68
C PRO A 59 -17.78 -14.71 7.80
N VAL A 60 -16.85 -15.37 7.11
CA VAL A 60 -15.94 -14.71 6.16
C VAL A 60 -16.73 -14.29 4.92
N PRO A 61 -16.76 -12.98 4.57
CA PRO A 61 -17.47 -12.52 3.39
C PRO A 61 -16.83 -13.04 2.09
N ASP A 62 -17.65 -13.37 1.09
CA ASP A 62 -17.13 -13.69 -0.25
C ASP A 62 -16.74 -12.40 -0.97
N CYS A 63 -15.47 -12.34 -1.39
CA CYS A 63 -14.99 -11.23 -2.19
C CYS A 63 -15.70 -11.13 -3.54
N LEU A 64 -16.12 -12.26 -4.13
CA LEU A 64 -16.82 -12.35 -5.42
C LEU A 64 -18.18 -11.64 -5.41
N ASP A 65 -18.72 -11.38 -4.22
CA ASP A 65 -19.98 -10.66 -4.05
C ASP A 65 -19.77 -9.15 -3.90
N CYS A 66 -18.79 -8.70 -3.09
CA CYS A 66 -18.70 -7.27 -2.73
C CYS A 66 -17.66 -6.44 -3.51
N GLY A 67 -16.45 -6.96 -3.75
CA GLY A 67 -15.36 -6.24 -4.43
C GLY A 67 -14.85 -4.95 -3.75
N VAL A 68 -15.25 -4.69 -2.49
CA VAL A 68 -15.06 -3.41 -1.82
C VAL A 68 -13.58 -3.08 -1.59
N CYS A 69 -12.78 -4.02 -1.10
CA CYS A 69 -11.37 -3.75 -0.78
C CYS A 69 -10.56 -3.35 -2.02
N CYS A 70 -10.85 -3.96 -3.18
CA CYS A 70 -10.23 -3.61 -4.47
C CYS A 70 -10.67 -2.22 -5.00
N SER A 71 -11.74 -1.66 -4.43
CA SER A 71 -12.27 -0.34 -4.79
C SER A 71 -11.87 0.76 -3.80
N ALA A 72 -11.61 0.39 -2.55
CA ALA A 72 -11.32 1.32 -1.46
C ALA A 72 -9.82 1.49 -1.18
N VAL A 73 -9.04 0.41 -1.29
CA VAL A 73 -7.59 0.45 -1.03
C VAL A 73 -6.88 0.92 -2.29
N LEU A 74 -6.48 2.19 -2.32
CA LEU A 74 -5.90 2.84 -3.51
C LEU A 74 -4.41 2.57 -3.71
N THR A 75 -3.67 2.29 -2.64
CA THR A 75 -2.24 2.00 -2.67
C THR A 75 -2.03 0.50 -2.47
N VAL A 76 -1.60 -0.20 -3.53
CA VAL A 76 -1.19 -1.60 -3.45
C VAL A 76 0.18 -1.68 -4.10
N GLN A 77 1.21 -1.59 -3.26
CA GLN A 77 2.60 -1.69 -3.67
C GLN A 77 2.89 -3.09 -4.21
N VAL A 78 3.77 -3.14 -5.20
CA VAL A 78 4.17 -4.35 -5.91
C VAL A 78 5.69 -4.42 -5.89
N ALA A 79 6.22 -5.45 -5.26
CA ALA A 79 7.66 -5.66 -5.15
C ALA A 79 8.23 -6.17 -6.48
N LYS A 80 9.54 -6.04 -6.69
CA LYS A 80 10.22 -6.51 -7.90
C LYS A 80 10.07 -8.02 -8.15
N SER A 81 9.85 -8.79 -7.08
CA SER A 81 9.69 -10.25 -7.11
C SER A 81 8.24 -10.72 -7.29
N ASP A 82 7.27 -9.80 -7.29
CA ASP A 82 5.86 -10.16 -7.46
C ASP A 82 5.58 -10.73 -8.87
N PRO A 83 4.69 -11.72 -9.01
CA PRO A 83 4.31 -12.28 -10.31
C PRO A 83 3.37 -11.36 -11.12
N THR A 84 3.13 -10.15 -10.62
CA THR A 84 2.14 -9.21 -11.16
C THR A 84 2.63 -8.64 -12.50
N PRO A 85 1.81 -8.64 -13.55
CA PRO A 85 2.23 -8.09 -14.85
C PRO A 85 2.50 -6.57 -14.79
N ASP A 86 3.66 -6.14 -15.30
CA ASP A 86 4.10 -4.73 -15.28
C ASP A 86 3.13 -3.79 -16.00
N GLU A 87 2.40 -4.26 -17.02
CA GLU A 87 1.40 -3.46 -17.74
C GLU A 87 0.22 -3.01 -16.86
N LEU A 88 0.03 -3.63 -15.71
CA LEU A 88 -1.00 -3.28 -14.72
C LEU A 88 -0.48 -2.38 -13.60
N LEU A 89 0.79 -1.96 -13.67
CA LEU A 89 1.46 -1.19 -12.63
C LEU A 89 1.70 0.25 -13.08
N TRP A 90 1.55 1.19 -12.15
CA TRP A 90 2.17 2.51 -12.26
C TRP A 90 3.56 2.45 -11.67
N GLU A 91 4.54 2.91 -12.43
CA GLU A 91 5.86 3.27 -11.94
C GLU A 91 5.78 4.67 -11.33
N ILE A 92 6.09 4.78 -10.05
CA ILE A 92 6.15 6.06 -9.36
C ILE A 92 7.55 6.62 -9.53
N THR A 93 7.66 7.84 -10.06
CA THR A 93 8.95 8.43 -10.41
C THR A 93 9.25 9.69 -9.62
N ILE A 94 10.54 9.97 -9.45
CA ILE A 94 11.06 11.28 -9.02
C ILE A 94 11.96 11.85 -10.10
N GLU A 95 12.05 13.17 -10.18
CA GLU A 95 12.98 13.85 -11.07
C GLU A 95 14.37 13.91 -10.41
N GLY A 96 15.37 13.30 -11.05
CA GLY A 96 16.79 13.56 -10.77
C GLY A 96 17.34 14.62 -11.73
N LYS A 97 18.59 15.05 -11.50
CA LYS A 97 19.28 16.08 -12.29
C LYS A 97 19.39 15.74 -13.77
N ASN A 98 19.63 14.47 -14.09
CA ASN A 98 19.84 14.01 -15.46
C ASN A 98 18.64 13.26 -16.06
N ARG A 99 17.84 12.60 -15.22
CA ARG A 99 16.71 11.75 -15.64
C ARG A 99 15.72 11.52 -14.51
N SER A 100 14.51 11.12 -14.89
CA SER A 100 13.50 10.59 -13.98
C SER A 100 13.86 9.16 -13.56
N VAL A 101 13.62 8.82 -12.29
CA VAL A 101 13.95 7.51 -11.70
C VAL A 101 12.71 6.91 -11.05
N THR A 102 12.47 5.63 -11.32
CA THR A 102 11.38 4.87 -10.67
C THR A 102 11.80 4.50 -9.25
N VAL A 103 10.97 4.85 -8.28
CA VAL A 103 11.20 4.65 -6.85
C VAL A 103 10.18 3.73 -6.21
N ASP A 104 9.03 3.50 -6.84
CA ASP A 104 8.02 2.56 -6.37
C ASP A 104 7.21 2.00 -7.55
N LYS A 105 6.52 0.89 -7.33
CA LYS A 105 5.55 0.29 -8.25
C LYS A 105 4.26 -0.02 -7.50
N THR A 106 3.13 0.34 -8.09
CA THR A 106 1.80 0.14 -7.47
C THR A 106 0.77 -0.31 -8.50
N MET A 107 -0.23 -1.07 -8.08
CA MET A 107 -1.37 -1.42 -8.95
C MET A 107 -2.06 -0.17 -9.48
N ARG A 108 -2.27 -0.12 -10.80
CA ARG A 108 -3.04 0.96 -11.43
C ARG A 108 -4.47 1.01 -10.93
N ARG A 109 -5.00 2.22 -10.93
CA ARG A 109 -6.40 2.51 -10.62
C ARG A 109 -7.10 3.10 -11.82
N ILE A 110 -8.36 2.75 -11.99
CA ILE A 110 -9.28 3.41 -12.89
C ILE A 110 -9.56 4.79 -12.27
N GLY A 111 -8.98 5.82 -12.84
CA GLY A 111 -9.10 7.22 -12.43
C GLY A 111 -10.52 7.76 -12.37
N GLU A 112 -11.52 7.19 -13.06
CA GLU A 112 -12.92 7.55 -12.83
C GLU A 112 -13.39 7.20 -11.41
N ASN A 113 -13.19 5.95 -10.98
CA ASN A 113 -13.84 5.40 -9.77
C ASN A 113 -12.85 4.89 -8.69
N GLY A 114 -11.55 5.00 -8.91
CA GLY A 114 -10.49 4.55 -8.00
C GLY A 114 -10.32 3.03 -7.93
N ARG A 115 -11.10 2.24 -8.69
CA ARG A 115 -11.04 0.77 -8.63
C ARG A 115 -9.72 0.25 -9.17
N CYS A 116 -9.24 -0.88 -8.62
CA CYS A 116 -8.13 -1.61 -9.21
C CYS A 116 -8.40 -1.92 -10.69
N ILE A 117 -7.40 -1.71 -11.55
CA ILE A 117 -7.50 -1.98 -12.99
C ILE A 117 -7.83 -3.46 -13.30
N ALA A 118 -7.48 -4.37 -12.40
CA ALA A 118 -7.70 -5.81 -12.54
C ALA A 118 -9.07 -6.28 -12.01
N LEU A 119 -9.88 -5.38 -11.46
CA LEU A 119 -11.18 -5.72 -10.91
C LEU A 119 -12.25 -5.65 -11.99
N GLU A 120 -12.85 -6.79 -12.32
CA GLU A 120 -13.94 -6.91 -13.27
C GLU A 120 -15.29 -7.02 -12.57
N GLY A 121 -16.36 -6.67 -13.29
CA GLY A 121 -17.73 -6.76 -12.80
C GLY A 121 -18.20 -5.56 -11.97
N GLU A 122 -19.30 -5.76 -11.24
CA GLU A 122 -20.02 -4.73 -10.50
C GLU A 122 -20.03 -5.04 -9.00
N LEU A 123 -19.69 -4.03 -8.19
CA LEU A 123 -19.66 -4.15 -6.74
C LEU A 123 -21.03 -4.55 -6.19
N GLY A 124 -21.04 -5.52 -5.28
CA GLY A 124 -22.28 -6.00 -4.67
C GLY A 124 -23.15 -6.89 -5.52
N LYS A 125 -22.69 -7.26 -6.73
CA LYS A 125 -23.40 -8.17 -7.61
C LYS A 125 -22.53 -9.37 -7.97
N SER A 126 -21.49 -9.13 -8.74
CA SER A 126 -20.56 -10.15 -9.20
C SER A 126 -19.29 -9.46 -9.64
N ILE A 127 -18.19 -9.82 -9.00
CA ILE A 127 -16.86 -9.33 -9.34
C ILE A 127 -15.90 -10.49 -9.58
N SER A 128 -14.78 -10.19 -10.21
CA SER A 128 -13.63 -11.10 -10.23
C SER A 128 -12.33 -10.31 -10.37
N CYS A 129 -11.21 -10.94 -10.00
CA CYS A 129 -9.89 -10.40 -10.27
C CYS A 129 -9.31 -11.15 -11.47
N ASN A 130 -9.08 -10.46 -12.59
CA ASN A 130 -8.57 -11.09 -13.81
C ASN A 130 -7.09 -11.52 -13.72
N ILE A 131 -6.41 -11.14 -12.65
CA ILE A 131 -5.06 -11.60 -12.29
C ILE A 131 -5.02 -12.40 -10.99
N TYR A 132 -6.10 -13.08 -10.58
CA TYR A 132 -6.19 -13.72 -9.25
C TYR A 132 -4.95 -14.55 -8.86
N GLU A 133 -4.43 -15.36 -9.79
CA GLU A 133 -3.24 -16.19 -9.60
C GLU A 133 -1.91 -15.41 -9.64
N LYS A 134 -1.91 -14.22 -10.23
CA LYS A 134 -0.77 -13.30 -10.35
C LYS A 134 -0.92 -12.06 -9.47
N ARG A 135 -1.77 -12.12 -8.43
CA ARG A 135 -1.97 -11.01 -7.49
C ARG A 135 -0.65 -10.64 -6.79
N PRO A 136 -0.43 -9.34 -6.53
CA PRO A 136 0.64 -8.89 -5.64
C PRO A 136 0.56 -9.56 -4.28
N ASN A 137 1.70 -9.76 -3.63
CA ASN A 137 1.81 -10.31 -2.30
C ASN A 137 0.96 -9.53 -1.28
N LEU A 138 0.92 -8.20 -1.39
CA LEU A 138 0.09 -7.38 -0.51
C LEU A 138 -1.42 -7.69 -0.64
N CYS A 139 -1.90 -8.06 -1.82
CA CYS A 139 -3.28 -8.54 -2.01
C CYS A 139 -3.51 -9.93 -1.39
N ARG A 140 -2.47 -10.76 -1.26
CA ARG A 140 -2.55 -12.09 -0.65
C ARG A 140 -2.46 -12.04 0.88
N LEU A 141 -1.76 -11.03 1.40
CA LEU A 141 -1.66 -10.75 2.83
C LEU A 141 -2.92 -10.10 3.40
N PHE A 142 -3.92 -9.81 2.59
CA PHE A 142 -5.20 -9.27 3.05
C PHE A 142 -6.22 -10.39 3.20
N ASP A 143 -6.67 -10.63 4.43
CA ASP A 143 -7.64 -11.65 4.77
C ASP A 143 -9.07 -11.08 4.64
N ALA A 144 -9.91 -11.72 3.84
CA ALA A 144 -11.34 -11.44 3.84
C ALA A 144 -11.92 -11.73 5.25
N GLY A 145 -12.74 -10.83 5.79
CA GLY A 145 -13.28 -10.95 7.15
C GLY A 145 -12.37 -10.40 8.26
N SER A 146 -11.24 -9.76 7.92
CA SER A 146 -10.49 -8.99 8.93
C SER A 146 -11.24 -7.73 9.38
N ASP A 147 -10.80 -7.09 10.46
CA ASP A 147 -11.34 -5.79 10.91
C ASP A 147 -11.35 -4.74 9.81
N LYS A 148 -10.26 -4.66 9.04
CA LYS A 148 -10.17 -3.75 7.88
C LYS A 148 -11.14 -4.15 6.77
N CYS A 149 -11.39 -5.44 6.54
CA CYS A 149 -12.37 -5.91 5.56
C CYS A 149 -13.78 -5.46 5.94
N HIS A 150 -14.21 -5.74 7.18
CA HIS A 150 -15.53 -5.35 7.68
C HIS A 150 -15.70 -3.83 7.73
N ALA A 151 -14.66 -3.10 8.13
CA ALA A 151 -14.70 -1.64 8.15
C ALA A 151 -14.98 -1.07 6.75
N LEU A 152 -14.18 -1.48 5.76
CA LEU A 152 -14.40 -1.07 4.39
C LEU A 152 -15.80 -1.47 3.88
N ARG A 153 -16.31 -2.66 4.24
CA ARG A 153 -17.66 -3.11 3.86
C ARG A 153 -18.75 -2.23 4.46
N ARG A 154 -18.69 -1.91 5.76
CA ARG A 154 -19.63 -0.97 6.41
C ARG A 154 -19.59 0.40 5.77
N ALA A 155 -18.38 0.88 5.51
CA ALA A 155 -18.17 2.18 4.89
C ALA A 155 -18.72 2.27 3.46
N PHE A 156 -18.82 1.14 2.75
CA PHE A 156 -19.48 1.04 1.43
C PHE A 156 -20.96 0.59 1.50
N GLY A 157 -21.55 0.49 2.69
CA GLY A 157 -22.96 0.12 2.88
C GLY A 157 -23.27 -1.36 2.70
N PHE A 158 -22.25 -2.23 2.67
CA PHE A 158 -22.42 -3.69 2.61
C PHE A 158 -22.73 -4.31 3.97
N GLU A 159 -22.51 -3.56 5.04
CA GLU A 159 -22.76 -3.94 6.42
C GLU A 159 -23.32 -2.73 7.18
N PRO A 160 -24.14 -2.95 8.22
CA PRO A 160 -24.62 -1.86 9.07
C PRO A 160 -23.45 -1.21 9.82
N PRO A 161 -23.55 0.09 10.15
CA PRO A 161 -22.55 0.75 10.99
C PRO A 161 -22.49 0.08 12.37
N LEU A 162 -21.33 0.17 13.03
CA LEU A 162 -21.16 -0.27 14.42
C LEU A 162 -22.05 0.56 15.36
N GLU A 163 -22.53 -0.07 16.42
CA GLU A 163 -23.21 0.61 17.51
C GLU A 163 -22.23 1.47 18.33
N ASP A 164 -22.73 2.48 19.03
CA ASP A 164 -21.88 3.41 19.80
C ASP A 164 -20.99 2.67 20.83
N GLN A 165 -21.49 1.58 21.43
CA GLN A 165 -20.71 0.78 22.38
C GLN A 165 -19.55 0.03 21.69
N GLU A 166 -19.78 -0.51 20.50
CA GLU A 166 -18.75 -1.20 19.71
C GLU A 166 -17.67 -0.22 19.26
N ILE A 167 -18.06 1.00 18.87
CA ILE A 167 -17.14 2.08 18.54
C ILE A 167 -16.29 2.44 19.75
N MET A 168 -16.89 2.64 20.92
CA MET A 168 -16.16 2.99 22.14
C MET A 168 -15.17 1.90 22.56
N ASN A 169 -15.59 0.63 22.52
CA ASN A 169 -14.70 -0.50 22.81
C ASN A 169 -13.53 -0.57 21.83
N THR A 170 -13.79 -0.32 20.55
CA THR A 170 -12.78 -0.28 19.50
C THR A 170 -11.75 0.81 19.76
N MET A 171 -12.20 2.04 20.02
CA MET A 171 -11.32 3.18 20.30
C MET A 171 -10.49 2.94 21.57
N MET A 172 -11.10 2.44 22.63
CA MET A 172 -10.39 2.07 23.86
C MET A 172 -9.30 1.03 23.60
N HIS A 173 -9.58 0.01 22.80
CA HIS A 173 -8.57 -0.99 22.43
C HIS A 173 -7.42 -0.36 21.64
N LEU A 174 -7.71 0.48 20.64
CA LEU A 174 -6.67 1.16 19.85
C LEU A 174 -5.76 2.04 20.72
N ILE A 175 -6.34 2.78 21.67
CA ILE A 175 -5.59 3.63 22.60
C ILE A 175 -4.81 2.80 23.64
N SER A 176 -5.34 1.65 24.05
CA SER A 176 -4.74 0.80 25.10
C SER A 176 -3.74 -0.23 24.56
N ARG A 177 -3.53 -0.28 23.23
CA ARG A 177 -2.50 -1.16 22.65
C ARG A 177 -1.16 -0.77 23.24
N GLU A 178 -0.48 -1.74 23.84
CA GLU A 178 0.90 -1.52 24.27
C GLU A 178 1.70 -1.11 23.04
N PRO A 179 2.55 -0.06 23.16
CA PRO A 179 3.47 0.27 22.09
C PRO A 179 4.25 -0.99 21.73
N LYS A 180 4.47 -1.19 20.43
CA LYS A 180 5.28 -2.29 19.93
C LYS A 180 6.63 -2.24 20.69
N PRO A 181 7.15 -3.37 21.18
CA PRO A 181 8.37 -3.36 21.99
C PRO A 181 9.51 -2.63 21.25
N GLU A 182 10.18 -1.70 21.94
CA GLU A 182 11.26 -0.78 21.51
C GLU A 182 12.56 -1.46 20.98
N ALA A 183 12.48 -2.64 20.36
CA ALA A 183 13.65 -3.41 19.92
C ALA A 183 13.55 -3.93 18.49
N ASP A 184 12.39 -3.81 17.88
CA ASP A 184 12.18 -4.11 16.48
C ASP A 184 12.58 -2.82 15.74
N GLN A 185 13.82 -2.78 15.22
CA GLN A 185 14.28 -1.70 14.33
C GLN A 185 13.63 -1.86 12.95
N THR A 186 12.32 -2.15 12.87
CA THR A 186 11.61 -2.28 11.60
C THR A 186 11.48 -0.93 10.93
N ILE A 187 11.66 -0.98 9.62
CA ILE A 187 11.50 0.13 8.72
C ILE A 187 9.99 0.36 8.53
N TYR A 188 9.54 1.50 9.05
CA TYR A 188 8.18 1.99 8.89
C TYR A 188 8.00 2.69 7.55
N HIS A 189 9.00 3.46 7.12
CA HIS A 189 9.00 4.16 5.84
C HIS A 189 10.40 4.16 5.22
N SER A 190 10.47 4.15 3.89
CA SER A 190 11.70 4.30 3.13
C SER A 190 11.51 5.34 2.04
N GLN A 191 12.54 6.14 1.79
CA GLN A 191 12.55 7.17 0.79
C GLN A 191 13.84 7.09 -0.04
N ILE A 192 13.68 7.24 -1.35
CA ILE A 192 14.77 7.42 -2.31
C ILE A 192 14.81 8.88 -2.73
N SER A 193 16.00 9.47 -2.68
CA SER A 193 16.29 10.84 -3.15
C SER A 193 17.65 10.92 -3.81
N GLU A 194 17.79 11.83 -4.79
CA GLU A 194 19.09 12.09 -5.41
C GLU A 194 19.97 12.90 -4.45
N THR A 195 21.24 12.52 -4.36
CA THR A 195 22.25 13.24 -3.58
C THR A 195 22.73 14.50 -4.31
N ASP A 196 23.74 15.17 -3.74
CA ASP A 196 24.41 16.27 -4.43
C ASP A 196 25.14 15.85 -5.70
N LYS A 197 25.49 14.56 -5.84
CA LYS A 197 26.10 14.01 -7.06
C LYS A 197 25.00 13.51 -7.99
N ALA A 198 25.02 13.98 -9.25
CA ALA A 198 24.07 13.54 -10.25
C ALA A 198 24.15 12.02 -10.46
N ASP A 199 23.00 11.38 -10.68
CA ASP A 199 22.83 9.93 -10.84
C ASP A 199 23.17 9.09 -9.59
N VAL A 200 23.59 9.71 -8.49
CA VAL A 200 23.85 9.03 -7.21
C VAL A 200 22.68 9.31 -6.27
N PHE A 201 22.01 8.25 -5.85
CA PHE A 201 20.83 8.28 -5.00
C PHE A 201 21.14 7.69 -3.63
N GLU A 202 20.39 8.14 -2.63
CA GLU A 202 20.43 7.58 -1.29
C GLU A 202 19.06 7.02 -0.89
N ILE A 203 19.11 5.98 -0.07
CA ILE A 203 17.96 5.35 0.55
C ILE A 203 17.98 5.77 2.01
N THR A 204 17.00 6.56 2.43
CA THR A 204 16.76 6.85 3.84
C THR A 204 15.60 6.01 4.34
N VAL A 205 15.67 5.62 5.62
CA VAL A 205 14.63 4.82 6.27
C VAL A 205 14.26 5.45 7.60
N LEU A 206 12.96 5.48 7.88
CA LEU A 206 12.39 5.86 9.15
C LEU A 206 11.98 4.58 9.88
N LEU A 207 12.55 4.38 11.07
CA LEU A 207 12.25 3.24 11.92
C LEU A 207 10.99 3.50 12.77
N GLU A 208 10.40 2.45 13.34
CA GLU A 208 9.23 2.58 14.21
C GLU A 208 9.48 3.39 15.50
N ASP A 209 10.74 3.51 15.93
CA ASP A 209 11.17 4.38 17.04
C ASP A 209 11.39 5.85 16.62
N GLU A 210 10.89 6.23 15.43
CA GLU A 210 11.05 7.54 14.79
C GLU A 210 12.50 7.91 14.42
N THR A 211 13.46 6.97 14.57
CA THR A 211 14.84 7.20 14.16
C THR A 211 14.95 7.17 12.63
N GLU A 212 15.51 8.23 12.05
CA GLU A 212 15.89 8.27 10.65
C GLU A 212 17.34 7.79 10.46
N LYS A 213 17.58 6.94 9.46
CA LYS A 213 18.92 6.46 9.08
C LYS A 213 19.09 6.41 7.56
N THR A 214 20.29 6.74 7.08
CA THR A 214 20.70 6.38 5.73
C THR A 214 21.02 4.88 5.68
N LEU A 215 20.30 4.15 4.84
CA LEU A 215 20.49 2.73 4.63
C LEU A 215 21.59 2.45 3.61
N HIS A 216 21.57 3.13 2.47
CA HIS A 216 22.47 2.87 1.35
C HIS A 216 22.60 4.07 0.42
N THR A 217 23.72 4.16 -0.31
CA THR A 217 23.95 5.13 -1.37
C THR A 217 24.43 4.39 -2.60
N PHE A 218 23.82 4.64 -3.76
CA PHE A 218 24.05 3.87 -4.98
C PHE A 218 24.04 4.77 -6.23
N ASP A 219 24.74 4.35 -7.28
CA ASP A 219 24.62 4.93 -8.62
C ASP A 219 23.49 4.21 -9.36
N ILE A 220 22.56 4.98 -9.92
CA ILE A 220 21.38 4.43 -10.62
C ILE A 220 21.74 3.66 -11.91
N ASN A 221 22.97 3.82 -12.42
CA ASN A 221 23.45 3.03 -13.55
C ASN A 221 23.86 1.60 -13.14
N ASP A 222 24.21 1.40 -11.88
CA ASP A 222 24.75 0.14 -11.37
C ASP A 222 23.69 -0.67 -10.62
N GLU A 223 22.78 0.00 -9.94
CA GLU A 223 21.78 -0.60 -9.05
C GLU A 223 20.39 0.03 -9.25
N GLN A 224 19.34 -0.73 -8.94
CA GLN A 224 17.96 -0.23 -8.97
C GLN A 224 17.17 -0.78 -7.78
N TRP A 225 16.74 0.15 -6.94
CA TRP A 225 15.98 -0.09 -5.72
C TRP A 225 14.58 0.53 -5.79
N LEU A 226 13.63 -0.07 -5.10
CA LEU A 226 12.31 0.51 -4.82
C LEU A 226 12.19 0.77 -3.32
N GLU A 227 11.49 1.85 -2.94
CA GLU A 227 11.23 2.20 -1.53
C GLU A 227 10.50 1.08 -0.80
N ASN A 228 9.62 0.37 -1.51
CA ASN A 228 8.85 -0.73 -0.97
C ASN A 228 9.67 -2.02 -0.72
N ASP A 229 10.91 -2.12 -1.22
CA ASP A 229 11.76 -3.29 -1.03
C ASP A 229 12.18 -3.47 0.45
N PHE A 230 12.11 -2.39 1.25
CA PHE A 230 12.59 -2.37 2.62
C PHE A 230 11.50 -2.33 3.68
N ILE A 231 10.26 -2.02 3.29
CA ILE A 231 9.13 -1.93 4.22
C ILE A 231 8.92 -3.30 4.86
N THR A 232 8.66 -3.34 6.17
CA THR A 232 8.54 -4.55 7.00
C THR A 232 9.83 -5.30 7.33
N LEU A 233 10.99 -4.89 6.79
CA LEU A 233 12.29 -5.41 7.21
C LEU A 233 12.82 -4.64 8.43
N THR A 234 13.59 -5.30 9.27
CA THR A 234 14.46 -4.62 10.22
C THR A 234 15.61 -3.92 9.50
N PHE A 235 16.18 -2.88 10.11
CA PHE A 235 17.36 -2.19 9.59
C PHE A 235 18.51 -3.17 9.28
N GLY A 236 18.73 -4.16 10.16
CA GLY A 236 19.74 -5.20 9.96
C GLY A 236 19.47 -6.08 8.74
N GLU A 237 18.22 -6.54 8.56
CA GLU A 237 17.82 -7.34 7.39
C GLU A 237 17.96 -6.54 6.09
N ALA A 238 17.61 -5.25 6.11
CA ALA A 238 17.77 -4.36 4.96
C ALA A 238 19.25 -4.16 4.58
N VAL A 239 20.14 -3.97 5.55
CA VAL A 239 21.60 -3.90 5.31
C VAL A 239 22.13 -5.20 4.70
N GLU A 240 21.66 -6.35 5.17
CA GLU A 240 22.01 -7.64 4.58
C GLU A 240 21.52 -7.80 3.14
N LEU A 241 20.30 -7.33 2.85
CA LEU A 241 19.70 -7.37 1.51
C LEU A 241 20.56 -6.59 0.51
N VAL A 242 20.87 -5.34 0.84
CA VAL A 242 21.76 -4.47 0.04
C VAL A 242 23.12 -5.14 -0.18
N SER A 243 23.71 -5.67 0.88
CA SER A 243 25.01 -6.35 0.82
C SER A 243 24.99 -7.59 -0.10
N LYS A 244 23.86 -8.30 -0.19
CA LYS A 244 23.71 -9.49 -1.04
C LYS A 244 23.55 -9.11 -2.52
N GLU A 245 22.83 -8.04 -2.84
CA GLU A 245 22.70 -7.56 -4.23
C GLU A 245 24.02 -7.00 -4.77
N ASN A 246 24.75 -6.19 -3.99
CA ASN A 246 26.02 -5.61 -4.45
C ASN A 246 27.07 -6.68 -4.80
N LYS A 247 27.06 -7.81 -4.08
CA LYS A 247 27.92 -8.96 -4.39
C LYS A 247 27.51 -9.69 -5.68
N ARG A 248 26.23 -9.63 -6.08
CA ARG A 248 25.76 -10.22 -7.34
C ARG A 248 26.12 -9.33 -8.53
N SER A 249 26.06 -8.01 -8.37
CA SER A 249 26.44 -7.05 -9.41
C SER A 249 27.95 -7.07 -9.68
N ASN A 250 28.79 -7.16 -8.64
CA ASN A 250 30.26 -7.23 -8.78
C ASN A 250 30.81 -8.56 -9.34
N ASN A 251 29.98 -9.59 -9.47
CA ASN A 251 30.37 -10.91 -9.99
C ASN A 251 29.83 -11.17 -11.42
N LYS A 252 29.23 -10.17 -12.06
CA LYS A 252 28.79 -10.19 -13.46
C LYS A 252 29.70 -9.34 -14.32
#